data_AF-A0A6F9BPY4-F1
#
_entry.id   AF-A0A6F9BPY4-F1
#
_cell.length_a   1.000
_cell.length_b   1.000
_cell.length_c   1.000
_cell.angle_alpha   90.00
_cell.angle_beta   90.00
_cell.angle_gamma   90.00
#
_symmetry.space_group_name_H-M   'P 1'
#
loop_
_entity.id
_entity.type
_entity.pdbx_description
1 polymer ?
#
loop_
_entity_poly.entity_id
_entity_poly.type
_entity_poly.pdbx_seq_one_letter_code
_entity_poly.pdbx_strand_id
1 'polypeptide(L)'
;MEGLSHDSKFTHRFSPKTPMVGGTMYNTGRHVSLRMDKEHLVNISGGPMTYSHRLEEIRLHFGSEDGQGSEHLLNGQAFSGEVQLIHYNHELYTNYTEAAKSPNGLVIVSIFMKVSMTFSL
;
A
#
# COMPACT_ATOMS: atom_id res chain seq x y z
N MET A 1 1.92 -28.46 -40.98
CA MET A 1 2.75 -27.44 -40.31
C MET A 1 1.91 -26.86 -39.19
N GLU A 2 1.99 -27.49 -38.02
CA GLU A 2 1.46 -26.92 -36.78
C GLU A 2 2.52 -25.96 -36.22
N GLY A 3 2.09 -24.80 -35.71
CA GLY A 3 3.01 -23.75 -35.28
C GLY A 3 2.36 -22.74 -34.35
N LEU A 4 2.27 -23.13 -33.08
CA LEU A 4 2.40 -22.28 -31.87
C LEU A 4 1.42 -21.11 -31.71
N SER A 5 0.25 -21.40 -31.14
CA SER A 5 -0.50 -20.43 -30.34
C SER A 5 0.27 -20.20 -29.03
N HIS A 6 0.80 -18.99 -28.83
CA HIS A 6 1.37 -18.55 -27.55
C HIS A 6 0.27 -18.47 -26.49
N ASP A 7 0.07 -19.53 -25.72
CA ASP A 7 -0.76 -19.49 -24.52
C ASP A 7 0.04 -18.85 -23.38
N SER A 8 -0.21 -17.56 -23.15
CA SER A 8 0.34 -16.81 -22.02
C SER A 8 -0.74 -16.57 -20.95
N LYS A 9 -1.50 -17.61 -20.59
CA LYS A 9 -2.27 -17.61 -19.34
C LYS A 9 -1.38 -18.01 -18.17
N PHE A 10 -0.63 -17.04 -17.64
CA PHE A 10 -0.04 -17.15 -16.32
C PHE A 10 -1.16 -17.20 -15.27
N THR A 11 -1.61 -18.40 -14.93
CA THR A 11 -2.68 -18.61 -13.96
C THR A 11 -2.05 -19.03 -12.64
N HIS A 12 -1.56 -18.07 -11.86
CA HIS A 12 -1.06 -18.36 -10.52
C HIS A 12 -2.25 -18.52 -9.58
N ARG A 13 -2.59 -19.76 -9.23
CA ARG A 13 -3.63 -20.04 -8.23
C ARG A 13 -3.07 -19.78 -6.84
N PHE A 14 -3.18 -18.53 -6.38
CA PHE A 14 -3.01 -18.24 -4.96
C PHE A 14 -4.14 -18.92 -4.20
N SER A 15 -3.81 -19.92 -3.38
CA SER A 15 -4.71 -20.44 -2.34
C SER A 15 -4.26 -19.82 -1.01
N PRO A 16 -4.75 -18.62 -0.66
CA PRO A 16 -4.31 -17.97 0.56
C PRO A 16 -4.76 -18.82 1.76
N LYS A 17 -3.79 -19.20 2.60
CA LYS A 17 -4.05 -19.86 3.88
C LYS A 17 -4.57 -18.89 4.95
N THR A 18 -4.64 -17.61 4.62
CA THR A 18 -5.05 -16.50 5.50
C THR A 18 -6.25 -15.77 4.92
N PRO A 19 -7.08 -15.13 5.76
CA PRO A 19 -8.16 -14.27 5.29
C PRO A 19 -7.62 -13.25 4.30
N MET A 20 -8.22 -13.20 3.11
CA MET A 20 -7.93 -12.13 2.16
C MET A 20 -8.58 -10.86 2.66
N VAL A 21 -7.89 -9.74 2.45
CA VAL A 21 -8.44 -8.42 2.69
C VAL A 21 -8.81 -7.83 1.34
N GLY A 22 -10.08 -7.44 1.19
CA GLY A 22 -10.62 -6.76 0.02
C GLY A 22 -10.46 -5.24 0.07
N GLY A 23 -10.61 -4.61 -1.08
CA GLY A 23 -10.64 -3.16 -1.23
C GLY A 23 -10.86 -2.73 -2.67
N THR A 24 -11.17 -1.44 -2.85
CA THR A 24 -11.34 -0.82 -4.18
C THR A 24 -10.14 0.04 -4.53
N MET A 25 -9.60 -0.15 -5.74
CA MET A 25 -8.48 0.63 -6.26
C MET A 25 -8.97 1.82 -7.08
N TYR A 26 -8.34 2.97 -6.86
CA TYR A 26 -8.63 4.24 -7.50
C TYR A 26 -7.37 4.83 -8.12
N ASN A 27 -7.44 5.20 -9.39
CA ASN A 27 -6.52 6.16 -9.97
C ASN A 27 -7.02 7.57 -9.64
N THR A 28 -6.26 8.30 -8.82
CA THR A 28 -6.64 9.65 -8.36
C THR A 28 -6.15 10.76 -9.29
N GLY A 29 -5.45 10.40 -10.38
CA GLY A 29 -4.71 11.34 -11.24
C GLY A 29 -3.38 11.81 -10.66
N ARG A 30 -3.05 11.46 -9.41
CA ARG A 30 -1.79 11.82 -8.73
C ARG A 30 -1.05 10.62 -8.14
N HIS A 31 -1.79 9.66 -7.61
CA HIS A 31 -1.29 8.40 -7.06
C HIS A 31 -2.33 7.30 -7.25
N VAL A 32 -1.91 6.05 -7.06
CA VAL A 32 -2.83 4.92 -6.95
C VAL A 32 -3.20 4.74 -5.48
N SER A 33 -4.49 4.58 -5.21
CA SER A 33 -5.05 4.41 -3.88
C SER A 33 -5.85 3.11 -3.82
N LEU A 34 -5.58 2.25 -2.85
CA LEU A 34 -6.42 1.10 -2.51
C LEU A 34 -7.11 1.41 -1.19
N ARG A 35 -8.44 1.57 -1.22
CA ARG A 35 -9.25 1.78 -0.01
C ARG A 35 -9.83 0.46 0.45
N MET A 36 -9.67 0.17 1.73
CA MET A 36 -10.05 -1.13 2.30
C MET A 36 -11.56 -1.25 2.43
N ASP A 37 -12.09 -2.46 2.22
CA ASP A 37 -13.50 -2.74 2.49
C ASP A 37 -13.76 -2.74 4.00
N LYS A 38 -14.87 -2.16 4.43
CA LYS A 38 -15.19 -1.95 5.86
C LYS A 38 -15.36 -3.24 6.66
N GLU A 39 -15.59 -4.37 5.98
CA GLU A 39 -15.79 -5.69 6.56
C GLU A 39 -14.48 -6.30 7.08
N HIS A 40 -13.33 -5.82 6.61
CA HIS A 40 -12.02 -6.34 6.99
C HIS A 40 -11.29 -5.35 7.92
N LEU A 41 -11.15 -5.74 9.18
CA LEU A 41 -10.51 -4.91 10.19
C LEU A 41 -9.03 -5.27 10.32
N VAL A 42 -8.16 -4.50 9.69
CA VAL A 42 -6.71 -4.60 9.84
C VAL A 42 -6.24 -3.47 10.74
N ASN A 43 -5.66 -3.83 11.89
CA ASN A 43 -5.20 -2.86 12.88
C ASN A 43 -3.69 -3.00 13.14
N ILE A 44 -3.03 -1.89 13.46
CA ILE A 44 -1.66 -1.83 13.96
C ILE A 44 -1.64 -1.26 15.39
N SER A 45 -0.65 -1.66 16.19
CA SER A 45 -0.43 -1.18 17.56
C SER A 45 1.05 -1.37 17.96
N GLY A 46 1.47 -0.75 19.07
CA GLY A 46 2.85 -0.81 19.56
C GLY A 46 3.78 0.28 19.01
N GLY A 47 5.09 0.10 19.17
CA GLY A 47 6.09 1.10 18.76
C GLY A 47 5.87 2.46 19.46
N PRO A 48 5.90 3.59 18.75
CA PRO A 48 5.63 4.91 19.33
C PRO A 48 4.14 5.19 19.57
N MET A 49 3.23 4.26 19.21
CA MET A 49 1.79 4.47 19.28
C MET A 49 1.22 4.12 20.66
N THR A 50 0.37 4.99 21.19
CA THR A 50 -0.40 4.73 22.43
C THR A 50 -1.71 3.98 22.18
N TYR A 51 -2.27 4.10 20.97
CA TYR A 51 -3.58 3.56 20.58
C TYR A 51 -3.46 2.57 19.41
N SER A 52 -4.47 1.73 19.21
CA SER A 52 -4.58 0.93 17.99
C SER A 52 -5.14 1.76 16.83
N HIS A 53 -4.51 1.64 15.67
CA HIS A 53 -4.91 2.36 14.45
C HIS A 53 -5.38 1.37 13.38
N ARG A 54 -6.49 1.69 12.72
CA ARG A 54 -7.11 0.85 11.69
C ARG A 54 -6.69 1.30 10.30
N LEU A 55 -6.30 0.36 9.46
CA LEU A 55 -5.93 0.59 8.07
C LEU A 55 -7.15 1.09 7.30
N GLU A 56 -7.02 2.25 6.66
CA GLU A 56 -8.04 2.86 5.81
C GLU A 56 -7.65 2.77 4.33
N GLU A 57 -6.38 3.07 4.04
CA GLU A 57 -5.93 3.30 2.68
C GLU A 57 -4.47 2.88 2.50
N ILE A 58 -4.18 2.24 1.37
CA ILE A 58 -2.82 2.02 0.88
C ILE A 58 -2.60 2.95 -0.31
N ARG A 59 -1.62 3.85 -0.22
CA ARG A 59 -1.22 4.72 -1.32
C ARG A 59 0.10 4.26 -1.91
N LEU A 60 0.18 4.33 -3.23
CA LEU A 60 1.38 4.04 -3.99
C LEU A 60 1.85 5.29 -4.71
N HIS A 61 3.07 5.71 -4.40
CA HIS A 61 3.82 6.74 -5.12
C HIS A 61 4.95 6.09 -5.89
N PHE A 62 5.13 6.51 -7.13
CA PHE A 62 6.22 6.09 -8.01
C PHE A 62 6.48 7.22 -9.00
N GLY A 63 7.72 7.36 -9.46
CA GLY A 63 8.05 8.32 -10.51
C GLY A 63 8.19 7.65 -11.87
N SER A 64 8.50 8.48 -12.85
CA SER A 64 8.68 8.05 -14.24
C SER A 64 9.97 7.28 -14.49
N GLU A 65 10.92 7.35 -13.56
CA GLU A 65 12.26 6.77 -13.69
C GLU A 65 12.69 6.08 -12.39
N ASP A 66 13.61 5.14 -12.52
CA ASP A 66 14.21 4.48 -11.37
C ASP A 66 14.97 5.47 -10.47
N GLY A 67 14.83 5.31 -9.16
CA GLY A 67 15.47 6.19 -8.18
C GLY A 67 14.78 7.55 -8.01
N GLN A 68 13.63 7.78 -8.63
CA GLN A 68 12.81 8.97 -8.43
C GLN A 68 11.36 8.56 -8.24
N GLY A 69 10.78 8.72 -7.06
CA GLY A 69 9.38 8.33 -6.83
C GLY A 69 8.92 8.25 -5.39
N SER A 70 9.82 7.97 -4.46
CA SER A 70 9.50 8.09 -3.04
C SER A 70 9.33 9.55 -2.62
N GLU A 71 8.37 9.82 -1.73
CA GLU A 71 8.22 11.15 -1.13
C GLU A 71 9.28 11.37 -0.05
N HIS A 72 9.57 10.33 0.74
CA HIS A 72 10.66 10.35 1.71
C HIS A 72 12.02 10.08 1.03
N LEU A 73 13.07 10.61 1.64
CA LEU A 73 14.46 10.40 1.23
C LEU A 73 15.23 9.66 2.33
N LEU A 74 16.16 8.80 1.94
CA LEU A 74 17.15 8.23 2.85
C LEU A 74 18.52 8.79 2.51
N ASN A 75 19.15 9.50 3.45
CA ASN A 75 20.44 10.19 3.25
C ASN A 75 20.44 11.11 2.01
N GLY A 76 19.32 11.78 1.75
CA GLY A 76 19.14 12.68 0.60
C GLY A 76 18.82 11.98 -0.73
N GLN A 77 18.76 10.64 -0.75
CA GLN A 77 18.47 9.86 -1.96
C GLN A 77 17.02 9.38 -1.99
N ALA A 78 16.37 9.55 -3.14
CA ALA A 78 15.04 9.01 -3.43
C ALA A 78 15.13 7.54 -3.91
N PHE A 79 14.04 6.81 -3.70
CA PHE A 79 13.78 5.46 -4.22
C PHE A 79 12.80 5.52 -5.39
N SER A 80 12.71 4.44 -6.17
CA SER A 80 11.80 4.35 -7.33
C SER A 80 10.33 4.50 -6.95
N GLY A 81 9.96 4.23 -5.70
CA GLY A 81 8.64 4.52 -5.18
C GLY A 81 8.50 4.30 -3.68
N GLU A 82 7.30 4.54 -3.18
CA GLU A 82 6.93 4.44 -1.76
C GLU A 82 5.50 3.92 -1.63
N VAL A 83 5.32 2.91 -0.76
CA VAL A 83 3.99 2.46 -0.32
C VAL A 83 3.71 3.10 1.04
N GLN A 84 2.58 3.78 1.16
CA GLN A 84 2.10 4.38 2.39
C GLN A 84 0.86 3.62 2.88
N LEU A 85 0.96 2.98 4.05
CA LEU A 85 -0.16 2.35 4.74
C LEU A 85 -0.73 3.35 5.75
N ILE A 86 -1.92 3.88 5.46
CA ILE A 86 -2.53 4.97 6.22
C ILE A 86 -3.57 4.40 7.16
N HIS A 87 -3.36 4.66 8.44
CA HIS A 87 -4.21 4.17 9.51
C HIS A 87 -4.79 5.35 10.30
N TYR A 88 -6.04 5.24 10.72
CA TYR A 88 -6.65 6.20 11.64
C TYR A 88 -6.81 5.62 13.03
N ASN A 89 -6.76 6.49 14.04
CA ASN A 89 -6.99 6.13 15.43
C ASN A 89 -8.47 5.81 15.66
N HIS A 90 -8.82 4.53 15.51
CA HIS A 90 -10.20 4.07 15.61
C HIS A 90 -10.70 3.91 17.05
N GLU A 91 -9.81 4.05 18.04
CA GLU A 91 -10.20 4.07 19.46
C GLU A 91 -10.72 5.44 19.88
N LEU A 92 -10.23 6.52 19.27
CA LEU A 92 -10.63 7.88 19.59
C LEU A 92 -11.64 8.50 18.60
N TYR A 93 -11.66 8.02 17.36
CA TYR A 93 -12.47 8.63 16.30
C TYR A 93 -13.33 7.60 15.59
N THR A 94 -14.56 8.00 15.23
CA THR A 94 -15.53 7.13 14.57
C THR A 94 -15.10 6.77 13.14
N ASN A 95 -14.35 7.65 12.49
CA ASN A 95 -13.98 7.50 11.09
C ASN A 95 -12.69 8.27 10.76
N TYR A 96 -12.09 7.92 9.62
CA TYR A 96 -10.89 8.58 9.08
C TYR A 96 -11.06 10.09 8.91
N THR A 97 -12.22 10.58 8.46
CA THR A 97 -12.44 12.00 8.17
C THR A 97 -12.32 12.90 9.41
N GLU A 98 -12.81 12.43 10.55
CA GLU A 98 -12.65 13.11 11.84
C GLU A 98 -11.22 12.99 12.36
N ALA A 99 -10.65 11.78 12.28
CA ALA A 99 -9.29 11.51 12.74
C ALA A 99 -8.25 12.36 11.99
N ALA A 100 -8.38 12.48 10.67
CA ALA A 100 -7.47 13.24 9.81
C ALA A 100 -7.38 14.75 10.15
N LYS A 101 -8.36 15.27 10.90
CA LYS A 101 -8.40 16.68 11.34
C LYS A 101 -7.86 16.87 12.76
N SER A 102 -7.38 15.81 13.39
CA SER A 102 -7.08 15.79 14.81
C SER A 102 -5.63 15.39 15.11
N PRO A 103 -5.03 15.92 16.18
CA PRO A 103 -3.73 15.45 16.67
C PRO A 103 -3.77 13.96 17.02
N ASN A 104 -2.72 13.21 16.70
CA ASN A 104 -2.64 11.76 16.92
C ASN A 104 -3.78 10.95 16.25
N GLY A 105 -4.45 11.54 15.26
CA GLY A 105 -5.54 10.89 14.55
C GLY A 105 -5.08 9.91 13.48
N LEU A 106 -3.86 10.07 12.94
CA LEU A 106 -3.32 9.22 11.89
C LEU A 106 -1.93 8.67 12.23
N VAL A 107 -1.67 7.46 11.74
CA VAL A 107 -0.34 6.87 11.65
C VAL A 107 -0.14 6.34 10.24
N ILE A 108 1.02 6.66 9.65
CA ILE A 108 1.38 6.22 8.31
C ILE A 108 2.65 5.38 8.40
N VAL A 109 2.61 4.16 7.86
CA VAL A 109 3.79 3.32 7.67
C VAL A 109 4.24 3.45 6.22
N SER A 110 5.42 4.03 6.00
CA SER A 110 6.03 4.18 4.68
C SER A 110 7.04 3.08 4.41
N ILE A 111 6.96 2.46 3.23
CA ILE A 111 7.83 1.39 2.77
C ILE A 111 8.46 1.82 1.44
N PHE A 112 9.79 1.90 1.39
CA PHE A 112 10.51 2.20 0.16
C PHE A 112 10.47 1.03 -0.82
N MET A 113 10.27 1.34 -2.09
CA MET A 113 10.33 0.38 -3.19
C MET A 113 11.61 0.60 -3.99
N LYS A 114 12.37 -0.48 -4.19
CA LYS A 114 13.54 -0.50 -5.05
C LYS A 114 13.31 -1.46 -6.21
N VAL A 115 13.58 -1.00 -7.43
CA VAL A 115 13.54 -1.86 -8.61
C VAL A 115 14.71 -2.84 -8.57
N SER A 116 14.42 -4.11 -8.88
CA SER A 116 15.42 -5.17 -9.02
C SER A 116 15.30 -5.77 -10.41
N MET A 117 16.44 -6.03 -11.05
CA MET A 117 16.46 -6.85 -12.26
C MET A 117 16.21 -8.29 -11.85
N THR A 118 15.09 -8.87 -12.30
CA THR A 118 14.88 -10.31 -12.24
C THR A 118 15.49 -10.91 -13.51
N PHE A 119 16.65 -11.55 -13.40
CA PHE A 119 17.14 -12.40 -14.49
C PHE A 119 16.35 -13.70 -14.46
N SER A 120 15.45 -13.88 -15.42
CA SER A 120 14.98 -15.22 -15.79
C SER A 120 16.12 -15.92 -16.55
N LEU A 121 16.67 -16.97 -15.93
CA LEU A 121 17.54 -17.96 -16.59
C LEU A 121 16.72 -18.81 -17.58
#